data_AF-A0A530JSL7-F1
#
_entry.id   AF-A0A530JSL7-F1
#
_cell.length_a   1.000
_cell.length_b   1.000
_cell.length_c   1.000
_cell.angle_alpha   90.00
_cell.angle_beta   90.00
_cell.angle_gamma   90.00
#
_symmetry.space_group_name_H-M   'P 1'
#
loop_
_entity.id
_entity.type
_entity.pdbx_description
1 polymer ?
#
loop_
_entity_poly.entity_id
_entity_poly.type
_entity_poly.pdbx_seq_one_letter_code
_entity_poly.pdbx_strand_id
1 'polypeptide(L)' 'LTLTTNGSQLSRFAAELADCGVERINVSLDTLDADKFHQITRWGHLGKVMEGIDAAQAAGLKVKLNAVALKDFN' A
#
# COMPACT_ATOMS: atom_id res chain seq x y z
N LEU A 1 2.71 17.25 1.62
CA LEU A 1 3.46 16.23 2.40
C LEU A 1 3.33 14.87 1.71
N THR A 2 4.36 14.00 1.77
CA THR A 2 4.31 12.64 1.18
C THR A 2 4.68 11.59 2.23
N LEU A 3 3.87 10.54 2.37
CA LEU A 3 4.08 9.42 3.30
C LEU A 3 4.49 8.15 2.54
N THR A 4 5.39 7.33 3.08
CA THR A 4 5.66 5.98 2.55
C THR A 4 5.15 4.92 3.53
N THR A 5 4.49 3.88 3.03
CA THR A 5 3.83 2.84 3.84
C THR A 5 3.84 1.49 3.13
N ASN A 6 3.63 0.39 3.88
CA ASN A 6 3.36 -0.93 3.31
C ASN A 6 1.87 -1.16 3.00
N GLY A 7 1.00 -0.19 3.29
CA GLY A 7 -0.43 -0.21 2.95
C GLY A 7 -1.33 -1.04 3.87
N SER A 8 -0.78 -1.81 4.82
CA SER A 8 -1.56 -2.76 5.65
C SER A 8 -2.61 -2.13 6.57
N GLN A 9 -2.47 -0.85 6.91
CA GLN A 9 -3.39 -0.08 7.75
C GLN A 9 -4.11 1.03 7.00
N LEU A 10 -3.94 1.10 5.69
CA LEU A 10 -4.33 2.26 4.91
C LEU A 10 -5.85 2.39 4.82
N SER A 11 -6.60 1.29 4.83
CA SER A 11 -8.07 1.30 4.88
C SER A 11 -8.62 1.99 6.14
N ARG A 12 -7.87 1.95 7.25
CA ARG A 12 -8.26 2.59 8.52
C ARG A 12 -7.93 4.08 8.55
N PHE A 13 -6.79 4.49 7.97
CA PHE A 13 -6.24 5.84 8.17
C PHE A 13 -6.30 6.74 6.94
N ALA A 14 -6.66 6.24 5.75
CA ALA A 14 -6.65 7.01 4.50
C ALA A 14 -7.40 8.35 4.60
N ALA A 15 -8.61 8.35 5.17
CA ALA A 15 -9.41 9.57 5.33
C ALA A 15 -8.75 10.56 6.30
N GLU A 16 -8.33 10.09 7.48
CA GLU A 16 -7.67 10.94 8.49
C GLU A 16 -6.36 11.54 7.97
N LEU A 17 -5.59 10.78 7.18
CA LEU A 17 -4.38 11.27 6.51
C LEU A 17 -4.71 12.42 5.54
N ALA A 18 -5.77 12.27 4.74
CA ALA A 18 -6.22 13.33 3.83
C ALA A 18 -6.70 14.57 4.59
N ASP A 19 -7.48 14.39 5.66
CA ASP A 19 -7.96 15.48 6.53
C ASP A 19 -6.81 16.25 7.18
N CYS A 20 -5.71 15.56 7.48
CA CYS A 20 -4.47 16.15 8.00
C CYS A 20 -3.60 16.82 6.91
N GLY A 21 -4.05 16.88 5.66
CA GLY A 21 -3.36 17.55 4.55
C GLY A 21 -2.28 16.72 3.86
N VAL A 22 -2.29 15.38 4.03
CA VAL A 22 -1.49 14.50 3.16
C VAL A 22 -2.12 14.48 1.78
N GLU A 23 -1.30 14.71 0.75
CA GLU A 23 -1.78 14.70 -0.65
C GLU A 23 -1.34 13.45 -1.41
N ARG A 24 -0.23 12.82 -1.00
CA ARG A 24 0.39 11.70 -1.72
C ARG A 24 0.91 10.65 -0.77
N ILE A 25 0.79 9.40 -1.20
CA ILE A 25 1.37 8.24 -0.52
C ILE A 25 2.16 7.37 -1.50
N ASN A 26 3.24 6.80 -1.00
CA ASN A 26 4.01 5.75 -1.67
C ASN A 26 3.72 4.42 -0.97
N VAL A 27 3.18 3.44 -1.68
CA VAL A 27 2.92 2.11 -1.14
C VAL A 27 3.99 1.15 -1.66
N SER A 28 4.74 0.55 -0.75
CA SER A 28 5.68 -0.53 -1.09
C SER A 28 4.91 -1.84 -1.28
N LEU A 29 4.93 -2.37 -2.51
CA LEU A 29 4.22 -3.58 -2.89
C LEU A 29 5.08 -4.37 -3.88
N ASP A 30 5.86 -5.32 -3.37
CA ASP A 30 6.85 -6.04 -4.18
C ASP A 30 6.23 -7.13 -5.06
N THR A 31 5.01 -7.59 -4.79
CA THR A 31 4.37 -8.61 -5.62
C THR A 31 2.84 -8.51 -5.57
N LEU A 32 2.20 -8.86 -6.68
CA LEU A 32 0.73 -9.01 -6.79
C LEU A 32 0.28 -10.48 -6.66
N ASP A 33 1.22 -11.40 -6.43
CA ASP A 33 0.93 -12.80 -6.11
C ASP A 33 0.66 -12.92 -4.60
N ALA A 34 -0.53 -13.36 -4.24
CA ALA A 34 -0.95 -13.43 -2.84
C ALA A 34 -0.12 -14.42 -2.02
N ASP A 35 0.30 -15.55 -2.60
CA ASP A 35 1.09 -16.56 -1.92
C ASP A 35 2.51 -16.07 -1.69
N LYS A 36 3.14 -15.48 -2.73
CA LYS A 36 4.45 -14.83 -2.58
C LYS A 36 4.39 -13.67 -1.58
N PHE A 37 3.35 -12.84 -1.65
CA PHE A 37 3.17 -11.73 -0.71
C PHE A 37 3.11 -12.24 0.73
N HIS A 38 2.33 -13.29 0.98
CA HIS A 38 2.22 -13.91 2.29
C HIS A 38 3.56 -14.48 2.76
N GLN A 39 4.32 -15.15 1.88
CA GLN A 39 5.66 -15.66 2.20
C GLN A 39 6.65 -14.54 2.57
N ILE A 40 6.68 -13.43 1.81
CA ILE A 40 7.57 -12.29 2.05
C ILE A 40 7.23 -11.58 3.37
N THR A 41 5.95 -11.29 3.56
CA THR A 41 5.47 -10.47 4.67
C THR A 41 5.19 -11.27 5.94
N ARG A 42 5.29 -12.62 5.85
CA ARG A 42 4.97 -13.64 6.86
C ARG A 42 3.50 -13.71 7.28
N TRP A 43 2.86 -12.57 7.50
CA TRP A 43 1.49 -12.45 8.01
C TRP A 43 0.66 -11.42 7.25
N GLY A 44 1.20 -10.87 6.16
CA GLY A 44 0.49 -9.90 5.35
C GLY A 44 -0.59 -10.58 4.51
N HIS A 45 -1.61 -9.78 4.20
CA HIS A 45 -2.67 -10.14 3.27
C HIS A 45 -2.71 -9.11 2.16
N LEU A 46 -2.44 -9.54 0.92
CA LEU A 46 -2.46 -8.66 -0.25
C LEU A 46 -3.81 -7.93 -0.39
N GLY A 47 -4.92 -8.64 -0.15
CA GLY A 47 -6.26 -8.05 -0.19
C GLY A 47 -6.42 -6.83 0.72
N LYS A 48 -5.86 -6.85 1.94
CA LYS A 48 -5.90 -5.69 2.85
C LYS A 48 -5.13 -4.48 2.30
N VAL A 49 -4.02 -4.73 1.61
CA VAL A 49 -3.25 -3.65 0.96
C VAL A 49 -4.05 -3.07 -0.20
N MET A 50 -4.71 -3.91 -1.00
CA MET A 50 -5.58 -3.46 -2.09
C MET A 50 -6.77 -2.65 -1.59
N GLU A 51 -7.48 -3.13 -0.58
CA GLU A 51 -8.56 -2.38 0.10
C GLU A 51 -8.06 -1.03 0.64
N GLY A 52 -6.83 -1.01 1.17
CA GLY A 52 -6.18 0.21 1.62
C GLY A 52 -5.88 1.20 0.50
N ILE A 53 -5.42 0.71 -0.66
CA ILE A 53 -5.18 1.53 -1.85
C ILE A 53 -6.48 2.13 -2.36
N ASP A 54 -7.56 1.34 -2.41
CA ASP A 54 -8.89 1.81 -2.82
C ASP A 54 -9.40 2.91 -1.87
N ALA A 55 -9.26 2.72 -0.55
CA ALA A 55 -9.63 3.72 0.44
C ALA A 55 -8.81 5.01 0.29
N ALA A 56 -7.51 4.92 0.01
CA ALA A 56 -6.65 6.07 -0.23
C ALA A 56 -7.07 6.85 -1.49
N GLN A 57 -7.37 6.14 -2.58
CA GLN A 57 -7.87 6.78 -3.80
C GLN A 57 -9.22 7.45 -3.57
N ALA A 58 -10.13 6.79 -2.85
CA ALA A 58 -11.44 7.36 -2.50
C ALA A 58 -11.33 8.61 -1.61
N ALA A 59 -10.32 8.67 -0.73
CA ALA A 59 -9.99 9.84 0.08
C ALA A 59 -9.28 10.97 -0.72
N GLY A 60 -9.01 10.77 -2.02
CA GLY A 60 -8.35 11.75 -2.87
C GLY A 60 -6.83 11.77 -2.77
N LEU A 61 -6.22 10.79 -2.09
CA LEU A 61 -4.76 10.66 -2.00
C LEU A 61 -4.21 10.15 -3.33
N LYS A 62 -3.14 10.80 -3.82
CA LYS A 62 -2.40 10.30 -5.00
C LYS A 62 -1.51 9.13 -4.57
N VAL A 63 -1.75 7.95 -5.15
CA VAL A 63 -1.02 6.72 -4.82
C VAL A 63 0.07 6.46 -5.85
N LYS A 64 1.30 6.24 -5.38
CA LYS A 64 2.41 5.70 -6.16
C LYS A 64 2.80 4.34 -5.60
N LEU A 65 2.99 3.34 -6.45
CA LEU A 65 3.54 2.05 -6.04
C LEU A 65 5.07 2.05 -6.21
N ASN A 66 5.77 1.48 -5.25
CA ASN A 66 7.18 1.14 -5.35
C ASN A 66 7.33 -0.38 -5.21
N ALA A 67 8.16 -0.98 -6.05
CA ALA A 67 8.56 -2.37 -5.97
C ALA A 67 10.08 -2.46 -6.14
N VAL A 68 10.73 -3.31 -5.34
CA VAL A 68 12.13 -3.68 -5.53
C VAL A 68 12.17 -4.91 -6.45
N ALA A 69 12.65 -4.75 -7.67
CA ALA A 69 12.77 -5.86 -8.62
C ALA A 69 13.92 -6.78 -8.20
N LEU A 70 13.60 -8.05 -7.92
CA LEU A 70 14.54 -9.11 -7.60
C LEU A 70 14.45 -10.18 -8.68
N LYS A 71 15.59 -10.48 -9.31
CA LYS A 71 15.69 -11.46 -10.37
C LYS A 71 15.15 -12.82 -9.89
N ASP A 72 14.33 -13.45 -10.72
CA ASP A 72 13.72 -14.78 -10.50
C ASP A 72 12.78 -14.83 -9.27
N PHE A 73 12.29 -13.68 -8.81
CA PHE A 73 11.43 -13.57 -7.64
C PHE A 73 10.09 -12.89 -7.92
N ASN A 74 10.12 -11.60 -8.29
CA ASN A 74 8.94 -10.74 -8.47
C ASN A 74 8.93 -9.94 -9.77
#